data_AF-A0A378AZS6-F1
#
_entry.id   AF-A0A378AZS6-F1
#
_cell.length_a   1.000
_cell.length_b   1.000
_cell.length_c   1.000
_cell.angle_alpha   90.00
_cell.angle_beta   90.00
_cell.angle_gamma   90.00
#
_symmetry.space_group_name_H-M   'P 1'
#
loop_
_entity.id
_entity.type
_entity.pdbx_description
1 polymer ?
#
loop_
_entity_poly.entity_id
_entity_poly.type
_entity_poly.pdbx_seq_one_letter_code
_entity_poly.pdbx_strand_id
1 'polypeptide(L)' 'MIALTGATGQLGHYVLQDLLNTVPASQIVAIVRNPAKAQALSQQAWLSARPTTATKRR' A
#
# COMPACT_ATOMS: atom_id res chain seq x y z
N MET A 1 5.86 -13.46 -0.85
CA MET A 1 5.77 -12.05 -0.41
C MET A 1 6.11 -11.17 -1.59
N ILE A 2 5.17 -10.35 -2.06
CA ILE A 2 5.27 -9.56 -3.30
C ILE A 2 5.33 -8.09 -2.91
N ALA A 3 6.36 -7.37 -3.39
CA ALA A 3 6.48 -5.94 -3.19
C ALA A 3 6.01 -5.19 -4.45
N LEU A 4 4.93 -4.43 -4.33
CA LEU A 4 4.37 -3.62 -5.41
C LEU A 4 4.78 -2.16 -5.24
N THR A 5 5.67 -1.67 -6.10
CA THR A 5 6.05 -0.25 -6.12
C THR A 5 5.10 0.55 -7.00
N GLY A 6 4.84 1.82 -6.67
CA GLY A 6 3.97 2.66 -7.50
C GLY A 6 2.50 2.25 -7.50
N ALA A 7 2.06 1.52 -6.47
CA ALA A 7 0.67 1.06 -6.32
C ALA A 7 -0.38 2.18 -6.39
N THR A 8 0.01 3.44 -6.12
CA THR A 8 -0.84 4.64 -6.24
C THR A 8 -1.08 5.13 -7.66
N GLY A 9 -0.39 4.58 -8.67
CA GLY A 9 -0.65 4.89 -10.08
C GLY A 9 -1.84 4.11 -10.63
N GLN A 10 -2.38 4.52 -11.78
CA GLN A 10 -3.52 3.83 -12.41
C GLN A 10 -3.22 2.35 -12.69
N LEU A 11 -2.04 2.06 -13.23
CA LEU A 11 -1.60 0.67 -13.48
C LEU A 11 -1.46 -0.12 -12.17
N GLY A 12 -0.83 0.48 -11.16
CA GLY A 12 -0.64 -0.15 -9.85
C GLY A 12 -1.96 -0.53 -9.18
N HIS A 13 -3.01 0.25 -9.41
CA HIS A 13 -4.33 -0.02 -8.88
C HIS A 13 -5.00 -1.24 -9.53
N TYR A 14 -4.88 -1.39 -10.85
CA TYR A 14 -5.38 -2.58 -11.57
C TYR A 14 -4.60 -3.84 -11.21
N VAL A 15 -3.27 -3.72 -11.15
CA VAL A 15 -2.40 -4.84 -10.74
C VAL A 15 -2.73 -5.30 -9.32
N LEU A 16 -3.01 -4.37 -8.40
CA LEU A 16 -3.41 -4.74 -7.03
C LEU A 16 -4.76 -5.48 -7.02
N GLN A 17 -5.75 -5.00 -7.78
CA GLN A 17 -7.06 -5.67 -7.87
C GLN A 17 -6.93 -7.10 -8.40
N ASP A 18 -6.10 -7.30 -9.42
CA ASP A 18 -5.89 -8.61 -10.01
C ASP A 18 -5.09 -9.54 -9.07
N LEU A 19 -4.08 -9.01 -8.38
CA LEU A 19 -3.36 -9.76 -7.36
C LEU A 19 -4.23 -10.16 -6.18
N LEU A 20 -5.19 -9.32 -5.76
CA LEU A 20 -6.08 -9.64 -4.65
C LEU A 20 -7.03 -10.82 -4.95
N ASN A 21 -7.29 -11.10 -6.23
CA ASN A 21 -8.09 -12.26 -6.64
C ASN A 21 -7.33 -13.59 -6.53
N THR A 22 -6.01 -13.55 -6.59
CA THR A 22 -5.16 -14.74 -6.69
C THR A 22 -4.25 -14.94 -5.48
N VAL A 23 -3.91 -13.86 -4.79
CA VAL A 23 -2.95 -13.82 -3.68
C VAL A 23 -3.58 -13.11 -2.49
N PRO A 24 -3.51 -13.69 -1.27
CA PRO A 24 -4.03 -13.03 -0.08
C PRO A 24 -3.27 -11.73 0.22
N ALA A 25 -4.00 -10.70 0.62
CA ALA A 25 -3.48 -9.36 0.92
C ALA A 25 -2.27 -9.34 1.87
N SER A 26 -2.19 -10.30 2.81
CA SER A 26 -1.08 -10.44 3.76
C SER A 26 0.27 -10.72 3.08
N GLN A 27 0.26 -11.17 1.84
CA GLN A 27 1.48 -11.43 1.06
C GLN A 27 1.86 -10.26 0.14
N ILE A 28 1.07 -9.19 0.10
CA ILE A 28 1.27 -8.05 -0.79
C ILE A 28 1.70 -6.83 0.04
N VAL A 29 2.85 -6.28 -0.30
CA VAL A 29 3.41 -5.07 0.33
C VAL A 29 3.46 -3.96 -0.70
N ALA A 30 2.64 -2.93 -0.52
CA ALA A 30 2.64 -1.76 -1.39
C ALA A 30 3.67 -0.72 -0.92
N ILE A 31 4.70 -0.47 -1.73
CA ILE A 31 5.74 0.52 -1.48
C ILE A 31 5.40 1.80 -2.24
N VAL A 32 5.10 2.84 -1.47
CA VAL A 32 4.59 4.13 -1.98
C VAL A 32 5.45 5.27 -1.45
N ARG A 33 5.71 6.28 -2.30
CA ARG A 33 6.46 7.48 -1.90
C ARG A 33 5.65 8.40 -1.00
N ASN A 34 4.34 8.47 -1.23
CA ASN A 34 3.42 9.27 -0.43
C ASN A 34 2.33 8.38 0.17
N PRO A 35 2.40 8.05 1.47
CA PRO A 35 1.43 7.18 2.12
C PRO A 35 0.02 7.80 2.20
N ALA A 36 -0.11 9.14 2.15
CA ALA A 36 -1.42 9.80 2.17
C ALA A 36 -2.26 9.48 0.93
N LYS A 37 -1.64 9.34 -0.25
CA LYS A 37 -2.32 8.90 -1.48
C LYS A 37 -2.59 7.40 -1.52
N ALA A 38 -1.95 6.64 -0.64
CA ALA A 38 -2.07 5.19 -0.56
C ALA A 38 -3.03 4.73 0.55
N GLN A 39 -3.70 5.64 1.25
CA GLN A 39 -4.70 5.28 2.26
C GLN A 39 -5.82 4.41 1.67
N ALA A 40 -6.23 4.69 0.43
CA ALA A 40 -7.18 3.86 -0.32
C ALA A 40 -6.68 2.41 -0.51
N LEU A 41 -5.37 2.23 -0.70
CA LEU A 41 -4.73 0.92 -0.88
C LEU A 41 -4.41 0.23 0.45
N SER A 42 -4.22 1.00 1.53
CA SER A 42 -3.95 0.45 2.88
C SER A 42 -5.14 -0.30 3.48
N GLN A 43 -6.35 -0.01 3.01
CA GLN A 43 -7.55 -0.76 3.37
C GLN A 43 -7.58 -2.15 2.71
N GLN A 44 -6.77 -2.37 1.67
CA GLN A 44 -6.75 -3.58 0.85
C GLN A 44 -5.44 -4.36 0.95
N ALA A 45 -4.32 -3.75 1.33
CA ALA A 45 -3.00 -4.37 1.44
C ALA A 45 -2.18 -3.81 2.62
N TRP A 46 -1.21 -4.60 3.12
CA TRP A 46 -0.39 -4.22 4.28
C TRP A 46 0.62 -3.14 3.89
N LEU A 47 0.42 -1.92 4.42
CA LEU A 47 1.22 -0.75 4.07
C LEU A 47 2.43 -0.63 5.00
N SER A 48 3.63 -0.98 4.52
CA SER A 48 4.87 -0.70 5.25
C SER A 48 5.34 0.74 5.01
N ALA A 49 4.53 1.72 5.41
CA ALA A 49 5.03 3.08 5.54
C ALA A 49 5.76 3.18 6.88
N ARG A 50 7.02 3.66 6.90
CA ARG A 50 7.67 4.04 8.16
C ARG A 50 6.72 4.99 8.88
N PRO A 51 6.27 4.69 10.13
CA PRO A 51 5.53 5.66 10.91
C PRO A 51 6.50 6.80 11.21
N THR A 52 6.41 7.89 10.45
CA THR A 52 6.88 9.19 10.94
C THR A 52 6.00 9.52 12.11
N THR A 53 6.50 9.21 13.31
CA THR A 53 5.97 9.61 14.60
C THR A 53 5.91 11.13 14.65
N ALA A 54 4.82 11.70 14.13
CA ALA A 54 4.41 13.05 14.46
C ALA A 54 3.81 13.00 15.86
N THR A 55 4.69 13.01 16.86
CA THR A 55 4.38 13.32 18.26
C THR A 55 3.78 14.72 18.29
N LYS A 56 2.46 14.80 18.18
CA LYS A 56 1.69 15.99 18.52
C LYS A 56 1.68 16.11 20.05
N ARG A 57 2.81 16.52 20.61
CA ARG A 57 2.85 17.13 21.94
C ARG A 57 2.38 18.57 21.77
N ARG A 58 1.09 18.80 22.00
CA ARG A 58 0.48 19.99 22.63
C ARG A 58 -1.04 19.87 22.56
#